data_AF-V6JWR8-F1
#
_entry.id   AF-V6JWR8-F1
#
_cell.length_a   1.000
_cell.length_b   1.000
_cell.length_c   1.000
_cell.angle_alpha   90.00
_cell.angle_beta   90.00
_cell.angle_gamma   90.00
#
_symmetry.space_group_name_H-M   'P 1'
#
loop_
_entity.id
_entity.type
_entity.pdbx_description
1 polymer ?
#
loop_
_entity_poly.entity_id
_entity_poly.type
_entity_poly.pdbx_seq_one_letter_code
_entity_poly.pdbx_strand_id
1 'polypeptide(L)'
;MSIDTAGIPAGPVQTGPVDFHPREEQIAILRDVLNAAGVELGAYDTTIVDWLAMWDWSTFAVVASWVARAAQTREPAPAVALPSRFDATPAEVDQHLRRIIAEDVYLRYQQTIGARAVAEAVKDVRLEVAAPDAPDAHQWRAVADYLDPDKGGNPYPSQLRKDADATARATSDSVRADQ
;
A
#
# COMPACT_ATOMS: atom_id res chain seq x y z
N MET A 1 1.65 32.15 -6.60
CA MET A 1 1.23 30.74 -6.73
C MET A 1 1.88 30.23 -8.02
N SER A 2 2.90 29.37 -7.94
CA SER A 2 3.42 28.74 -9.16
C SER A 2 2.47 27.60 -9.53
N ILE A 3 1.88 27.71 -10.70
CA ILE A 3 0.97 26.75 -11.29
C ILE A 3 1.74 26.13 -12.46
N ASP A 4 1.67 24.82 -12.62
CA ASP A 4 2.20 24.17 -13.83
C ASP A 4 1.30 24.53 -15.03
N THR A 5 1.81 24.28 -16.24
CA THR A 5 1.18 24.46 -17.56
C THR A 5 -0.23 23.85 -17.65
N ALA A 6 -0.52 22.85 -16.81
CA ALA A 6 -1.82 22.16 -16.72
C ALA A 6 -2.79 22.74 -15.66
N GLY A 7 -2.48 23.88 -15.04
CA GLY A 7 -3.34 24.45 -13.97
C GLY A 7 -3.18 23.78 -12.60
N ILE A 8 -2.28 22.81 -12.47
CA ILE A 8 -2.02 22.09 -11.21
C ILE A 8 -1.09 22.91 -10.30
N PRO A 9 -1.46 23.16 -9.03
CA PRO A 9 -0.59 23.86 -8.09
C PRO A 9 0.74 23.10 -7.86
N ALA A 10 1.88 23.80 -7.98
CA ALA A 10 3.19 23.20 -7.77
C ALA A 10 3.63 23.18 -6.29
N GLY A 11 2.93 23.93 -5.41
CA GLY A 11 3.24 24.05 -3.98
C GLY A 11 2.10 23.58 -3.07
N PRO A 12 2.30 23.58 -1.74
CA PRO A 12 1.25 23.27 -0.78
C PRO A 12 0.00 24.15 -1.00
N VAL A 13 -1.17 23.50 -1.08
CA VAL A 13 -2.45 24.17 -1.33
C VAL A 13 -3.09 24.54 0.01
N GLN A 14 -3.31 25.84 0.22
CA GLN A 14 -3.93 26.39 1.45
C GLN A 14 -5.38 26.82 1.23
N THR A 15 -5.81 26.93 -0.02
CA THR A 15 -7.14 27.41 -0.42
C THR A 15 -7.57 26.62 -1.65
N GLY A 16 -8.84 26.23 -1.71
CA GLY A 16 -9.37 25.41 -2.81
C GLY A 16 -9.16 26.08 -4.17
N PRO A 17 -8.60 25.37 -5.17
CA PRO A 17 -8.59 25.85 -6.55
C PRO A 17 -10.01 26.12 -7.04
N VAL A 18 -10.25 27.30 -7.61
CA VAL A 18 -11.59 27.81 -7.98
C VAL A 18 -11.91 27.67 -9.46
N ASP A 19 -11.02 27.08 -10.25
CA ASP A 19 -11.21 26.89 -11.68
C ASP A 19 -12.20 25.76 -12.00
N PHE A 20 -12.64 25.71 -13.26
CA PHE A 20 -13.46 24.64 -13.80
C PHE A 20 -12.72 24.00 -14.96
N HIS A 21 -12.54 22.68 -14.90
CA HIS A 21 -12.06 21.90 -16.03
C HIS A 21 -13.11 20.83 -16.39
N PRO A 22 -13.44 20.68 -17.69
CA PRO A 22 -14.31 19.59 -18.13
C PRO A 22 -13.66 18.23 -17.85
N ARG A 23 -14.50 17.22 -17.63
CA ARG A 23 -14.07 15.86 -17.22
C ARG A 23 -12.96 15.28 -18.09
N GLU A 24 -13.07 15.41 -19.41
CA GLU A 24 -12.10 14.87 -20.36
C GLU A 24 -10.70 15.48 -20.17
N GLU A 25 -10.66 16.77 -19.84
CA GLU A 25 -9.43 17.50 -19.55
C GLU A 25 -8.86 17.09 -18.19
N GLN A 26 -9.71 16.89 -17.17
CA GLN A 26 -9.27 16.34 -15.89
C GLN A 26 -8.65 14.94 -16.06
N ILE A 27 -9.27 14.05 -16.84
CA ILE A 27 -8.72 12.72 -17.12
C ILE A 27 -7.33 12.82 -17.76
N ALA A 28 -7.18 13.69 -18.77
CA ALA A 28 -5.90 13.90 -19.44
C ALA A 28 -4.83 14.41 -18.46
N ILE A 29 -5.16 15.43 -17.66
CA ILE A 29 -4.24 16.01 -16.69
C ILE A 29 -3.78 14.96 -15.65
N LEU A 30 -4.69 14.15 -15.11
CA LEU A 30 -4.31 13.14 -14.11
C LEU A 30 -3.44 12.04 -14.70
N ARG A 31 -3.73 11.60 -15.93
CA ARG A 31 -2.90 10.62 -16.63
C ARG A 31 -1.49 11.14 -16.86
N ASP A 32 -1.37 12.38 -17.31
CA ASP A 32 -0.08 13.01 -17.55
C ASP A 32 0.72 13.17 -16.26
N VAL A 33 0.06 13.60 -15.17
CA VAL A 33 0.70 13.72 -13.84
C VAL A 33 1.15 12.35 -13.31
N LEU A 34 0.33 11.30 -13.43
CA LEU A 34 0.68 9.95 -12.99
C LEU A 34 1.82 9.35 -13.83
N ASN A 35 1.78 9.56 -15.14
CA ASN A 35 2.84 9.11 -16.05
C ASN A 35 4.16 9.84 -15.77
N ALA A 36 4.13 11.17 -15.58
CA ALA A 36 5.30 11.95 -15.18
C ALA A 36 5.86 11.51 -13.81
N ALA A 37 4.99 11.00 -12.92
CA ALA A 37 5.38 10.40 -11.65
C ALA A 37 5.92 8.96 -11.77
N GLY A 38 5.95 8.39 -12.99
CA GLY A 38 6.39 7.02 -13.25
C GLY A 38 5.41 5.94 -12.76
N VAL A 39 4.12 6.27 -12.65
CA VAL A 39 3.06 5.33 -12.27
C VAL A 39 2.54 4.62 -13.52
N GLU A 40 2.73 3.31 -13.59
CA GLU A 40 2.09 2.45 -14.60
C GLU A 40 0.63 2.20 -14.20
N LEU A 41 -0.31 2.47 -15.11
CA LEU A 41 -1.74 2.31 -14.85
C LEU A 41 -2.25 1.00 -15.42
N GLY A 42 -2.81 0.16 -14.55
CA GLY A 42 -3.59 -1.01 -14.93
C GLY A 42 -5.01 -0.65 -15.41
N ALA A 43 -5.74 -1.69 -15.83
CA ALA A 43 -7.11 -1.54 -16.31
C ALA A 43 -8.05 -0.96 -15.24
N TYR A 44 -7.90 -1.40 -13.98
CA TYR A 44 -8.72 -0.87 -12.89
C TYR A 44 -8.31 0.55 -12.49
N ASP A 45 -7.02 0.87 -12.53
CA ASP A 45 -6.52 2.23 -12.25
C ASP A 45 -7.07 3.24 -13.27
N THR A 46 -7.24 2.81 -14.52
CA THR A 46 -7.90 3.62 -15.56
C THR A 46 -9.35 3.93 -15.20
N THR A 47 -10.08 2.96 -14.63
CA THR A 47 -11.44 3.16 -14.11
C THR A 47 -11.44 4.11 -12.91
N ILE A 48 -10.47 3.99 -12.01
CA ILE A 48 -10.32 4.91 -10.87
C ILE A 48 -10.05 6.34 -11.35
N VAL A 49 -9.18 6.54 -12.35
CA VAL A 49 -8.91 7.85 -12.96
C VAL A 49 -10.19 8.45 -13.54
N ASP A 50 -11.00 7.65 -14.22
CA ASP A 50 -12.28 8.08 -14.81
C ASP A 50 -13.31 8.48 -13.75
N TRP A 51 -13.32 7.79 -12.60
CA TRP A 51 -14.17 8.11 -11.45
C TRP A 51 -13.69 9.36 -10.71
N LEU A 52 -12.37 9.54 -10.53
CA LEU A 52 -11.81 10.71 -9.89
C LEU A 52 -12.11 11.99 -10.68
N ALA A 53 -12.16 11.91 -12.01
CA ALA A 53 -12.55 13.04 -12.86
C ALA A 53 -14.04 13.41 -12.80
N MET A 54 -14.88 12.62 -12.10
CA MET A 54 -16.28 12.99 -11.82
C MET A 54 -16.42 13.84 -10.56
N TRP A 55 -15.33 14.02 -9.79
CA TRP A 55 -15.34 14.82 -8.58
C TRP A 55 -15.16 16.32 -8.92
N ASP A 56 -15.28 17.18 -7.92
CA ASP A 56 -15.04 18.60 -8.12
C ASP A 56 -13.56 18.88 -8.42
N TRP A 57 -13.33 19.93 -9.22
CA TRP A 57 -11.98 20.32 -9.64
C TRP A 57 -11.05 20.58 -8.45
N SER A 58 -11.57 21.16 -7.36
CA SER A 58 -10.73 21.53 -6.21
C SER A 58 -10.13 20.30 -5.54
N THR A 59 -10.91 19.23 -5.39
CA THR A 59 -10.43 17.95 -4.88
C THR A 59 -9.45 17.30 -5.86
N PHE A 60 -9.80 17.28 -7.14
CA PHE A 60 -8.97 16.73 -8.20
C PHE A 60 -7.58 17.38 -8.25
N ALA A 61 -7.52 18.71 -8.29
CA ALA A 61 -6.29 19.48 -8.41
C ALA A 61 -5.38 19.33 -7.19
N VAL A 62 -5.95 19.17 -6.00
CA VAL A 62 -5.19 18.90 -4.77
C VAL A 62 -4.50 17.53 -4.84
N VAL A 63 -5.21 16.49 -5.29
CA VAL A 63 -4.65 15.14 -5.44
C VAL A 63 -3.56 15.12 -6.52
N ALA A 64 -3.82 15.70 -7.68
CA ALA A 64 -2.82 15.81 -8.75
C ALA A 64 -1.56 16.56 -8.27
N SER A 65 -1.75 17.64 -7.51
CA SER A 65 -0.65 18.39 -6.90
C SER A 65 0.17 17.54 -5.91
N TRP A 66 -0.46 16.67 -5.12
CA TRP A 66 0.27 15.76 -4.22
C TRP A 66 1.15 14.78 -4.99
N VAL A 67 0.59 14.16 -6.03
CA VAL A 67 1.31 13.22 -6.88
C VAL A 67 2.51 13.90 -7.55
N ALA A 68 2.30 15.06 -8.16
CA ALA A 68 3.37 15.83 -8.82
C ALA A 68 4.51 16.19 -7.86
N ARG A 69 4.19 16.64 -6.63
CA ARG A 69 5.22 16.98 -5.63
C ARG A 69 5.91 15.74 -5.06
N ALA A 70 5.18 14.65 -4.86
CA ALA A 70 5.78 13.38 -4.43
C ALA A 70 6.78 12.86 -5.47
N ALA A 71 6.44 12.97 -6.76
CA ALA A 71 7.35 12.63 -7.85
C ALA A 71 8.62 13.50 -7.85
N GLN A 72 8.49 14.81 -7.65
CA GLN A 72 9.64 15.73 -7.62
C GLN A 72 10.58 15.50 -6.43
N THR A 73 10.06 15.02 -5.31
CA THR A 73 10.90 14.65 -4.15
C THR A 73 11.55 13.27 -4.29
N ARG A 74 11.14 12.49 -5.29
CA ARG A 74 11.76 11.22 -5.66
C ARG A 74 12.84 11.48 -6.70
N GLU A 75 14.06 11.70 -6.23
CA GLU A 75 15.22 11.66 -7.13
C GLU A 75 15.27 10.27 -7.81
N PRO A 76 15.47 10.18 -9.14
CA PRO A 76 15.51 8.91 -9.83
C PRO A 76 16.61 8.03 -9.21
N ALA A 77 16.20 6.93 -8.60
CA ALA A 77 17.10 6.09 -7.83
C ALA A 77 18.22 5.54 -8.73
N PRO A 78 19.50 5.85 -8.45
CA PRO A 78 20.57 5.03 -9.00
C PRO A 78 20.41 3.60 -8.45
N ALA A 79 20.91 2.61 -9.19
CA ALA A 79 21.05 1.26 -8.67
C ALA A 79 22.13 1.25 -7.56
N VAL A 80 21.78 1.70 -6.36
CA VAL A 80 22.72 1.87 -5.26
C VAL A 80 22.85 0.56 -4.49
N ALA A 81 24.05 -0.03 -4.56
CA ALA A 81 24.53 -1.01 -3.60
C ALA A 81 24.36 -0.47 -2.18
N LEU A 82 23.99 -1.34 -1.21
CA LEU A 82 23.79 -0.99 0.20
C LEU A 82 24.75 0.13 0.67
N PRO A 83 24.24 1.27 1.19
CA PRO A 83 25.10 2.37 1.59
C PRO A 83 26.18 1.91 2.57
N SER A 84 27.44 2.24 2.27
CA SER A 84 28.56 2.00 3.19
C SER A 84 28.26 2.69 4.52
N ARG A 85 28.31 1.94 5.63
CA ARG A 85 28.06 2.49 6.98
C ARG A 85 29.00 3.64 7.38
N PHE A 86 30.10 3.83 6.65
CA PHE A 86 31.11 4.84 6.94
C PHE A 86 31.10 6.04 5.98
N ASP A 87 30.53 5.89 4.79
CA ASP A 87 30.61 6.90 3.72
C ASP A 87 29.24 7.40 3.26
N ALA A 88 28.15 6.86 3.80
CA ALA A 88 26.79 7.26 3.44
C ALA A 88 26.52 8.72 3.83
N THR A 89 26.10 9.50 2.85
CA THR A 89 25.63 10.86 3.06
C THR A 89 24.28 10.86 3.79
N PRO A 90 23.92 11.95 4.49
CA PRO A 90 22.60 12.07 5.13
C PRO A 90 21.42 11.86 4.15
N ALA A 91 21.58 12.25 2.89
CA ALA A 91 20.55 12.05 1.85
C ALA A 91 20.38 10.56 1.49
N GLU A 92 21.48 9.81 1.37
CA GLU A 92 21.43 8.36 1.10
C GLU A 92 20.84 7.59 2.29
N VAL A 93 21.15 8.01 3.52
CA VAL A 93 20.52 7.45 4.73
C VAL A 93 19.02 7.74 4.74
N ASP A 94 18.59 8.97 4.48
CA ASP A 94 17.16 9.33 4.40
C ASP A 94 16.44 8.53 3.32
N GLN A 95 17.02 8.42 2.13
CA GLN A 95 16.47 7.62 1.03
C GLN A 95 16.32 6.14 1.41
N HIS A 96 17.33 5.56 2.06
CA HIS A 96 17.30 4.18 2.51
C HIS A 96 16.22 3.94 3.58
N LEU A 97 16.10 4.85 4.55
CA LEU A 97 15.07 4.79 5.59
C LEU A 97 13.67 4.92 5.02
N ARG A 98 13.45 5.84 4.08
CA ARG A 98 12.16 5.99 3.39
C ARG A 98 11.76 4.71 2.65
N ARG A 99 12.71 4.02 2.02
CA ARG A 99 12.46 2.74 1.38
C ARG A 99 12.04 1.66 2.38
N ILE A 100 12.76 1.49 3.49
CA ILE A 100 12.43 0.51 4.53
C ILE A 100 11.04 0.79 5.11
N ILE A 101 10.74 2.06 5.41
CA ILE A 101 9.45 2.46 5.96
C ILE A 101 8.33 2.20 4.93
N ALA A 102 8.55 2.52 3.65
CA ALA A 102 7.58 2.24 2.59
C ALA A 102 7.32 0.74 2.44
N GLU A 103 8.36 -0.10 2.50
CA GLU A 103 8.24 -1.56 2.50
C GLU A 103 7.46 -2.08 3.72
N ASP A 104 7.75 -1.58 4.94
CA ASP A 104 7.00 -1.97 6.16
C ASP A 104 5.53 -1.55 6.08
N VAL A 105 5.25 -0.34 5.59
CA VAL A 105 3.88 0.16 5.40
C VAL A 105 3.14 -0.69 4.37
N TYR A 106 3.77 -1.01 3.24
CA TYR A 106 3.18 -1.84 2.19
C TYR A 106 2.87 -3.25 2.71
N LEU A 107 3.79 -3.86 3.46
CA LEU A 107 3.59 -5.17 4.08
C LEU A 107 2.45 -5.16 5.10
N ARG A 108 2.36 -4.14 5.97
CA ARG A 108 1.23 -4.01 6.92
C ARG A 108 -0.10 -3.84 6.21
N TYR A 109 -0.13 -3.10 5.10
CA TYR A 109 -1.32 -2.95 4.29
C TYR A 109 -1.76 -4.28 3.68
N GLN A 110 -0.84 -5.01 3.04
CA GLN A 110 -1.11 -6.35 2.50
C GLN A 110 -1.60 -7.32 3.58
N GLN A 111 -1.00 -7.29 4.77
CA GLN A 111 -1.42 -8.11 5.91
C GLN A 111 -2.83 -7.78 6.38
N THR A 112 -3.18 -6.50 6.43
CA THR A 112 -4.51 -6.05 6.86
C THR A 112 -5.59 -6.52 5.88
N ILE A 113 -5.34 -6.35 4.58
CA ILE A 113 -6.27 -6.81 3.54
C ILE A 113 -6.35 -8.33 3.51
N GLY A 114 -5.21 -9.02 3.59
CA GLY A 114 -5.16 -10.48 3.60
C GLY A 114 -5.91 -11.07 4.80
N ALA A 115 -5.72 -10.51 6.00
CA ALA A 115 -6.47 -10.93 7.19
C ALA A 115 -7.98 -10.72 7.01
N ARG A 116 -8.39 -9.58 6.44
CA ARG A 116 -9.81 -9.31 6.17
C ARG A 116 -10.41 -10.28 5.16
N ALA A 117 -9.68 -10.58 4.08
CA ALA A 117 -10.11 -11.54 3.07
C ALA A 117 -10.29 -12.95 3.65
N VAL A 118 -9.35 -13.39 4.50
CA VAL A 118 -9.45 -14.69 5.20
C VAL A 118 -10.65 -14.71 6.15
N ALA A 119 -10.88 -13.64 6.91
CA ALA A 119 -12.02 -13.56 7.82
C ALA A 119 -13.38 -13.65 7.10
N GLU A 120 -13.52 -12.98 5.95
CA GLU A 120 -14.74 -13.10 5.14
C GLU A 120 -14.89 -14.50 4.51
N ALA A 121 -13.82 -15.09 3.99
CA ALA A 121 -13.87 -16.46 3.46
C ALA A 121 -14.25 -17.49 4.54
N VAL A 122 -13.75 -17.34 5.76
CA VAL A 122 -14.11 -18.17 6.92
C VAL A 122 -15.59 -18.02 7.26
N LYS A 123 -16.13 -16.80 7.18
CA LYS A 123 -17.56 -16.54 7.41
C LYS A 123 -18.42 -17.22 6.34
N ASP A 124 -18.00 -17.20 5.08
CA ASP A 124 -18.70 -17.88 3.99
C ASP A 124 -18.72 -19.40 4.20
N VAL A 125 -17.58 -20.00 4.59
CA VAL A 125 -17.52 -21.43 4.97
C VAL A 125 -18.46 -21.74 6.13
N ARG A 126 -18.53 -20.88 7.16
CA ARG A 126 -19.46 -21.07 8.28
C ARG A 126 -20.92 -21.02 7.85
N LEU A 127 -21.27 -20.15 6.89
CA LEU A 127 -22.62 -20.05 6.35
C LEU A 127 -22.98 -21.31 5.54
N GLU A 128 -22.07 -21.82 4.72
CA GLU A 128 -22.26 -23.05 3.94
C GLU A 128 -22.44 -24.27 4.86
N VAL A 129 -21.65 -24.34 5.93
CA VAL A 129 -21.67 -25.43 6.92
C VAL A 129 -22.83 -25.31 7.92
N ALA A 130 -23.56 -24.20 7.92
CA ALA A 130 -24.81 -24.06 8.67
C ALA A 130 -26.02 -24.66 7.91
N ALA A 131 -25.86 -25.06 6.66
CA ALA A 131 -26.92 -25.71 5.89
C ALA A 131 -27.29 -27.09 6.48
N PRO A 132 -28.58 -27.49 6.48
CA PRO A 132 -29.06 -28.72 7.13
C PRO A 132 -28.40 -30.00 6.60
N ASP A 133 -27.96 -29.98 5.34
CA ASP A 133 -27.46 -31.15 4.61
C ASP A 133 -25.94 -31.12 4.41
N ALA A 134 -25.22 -30.23 5.09
CA ALA A 134 -23.78 -30.07 4.91
C ALA A 134 -23.02 -31.32 5.41
N PRO A 135 -22.36 -32.09 4.53
CA PRO A 135 -21.54 -33.21 4.95
C PRO A 135 -20.34 -32.70 5.77
N ASP A 136 -19.97 -33.44 6.81
CA ASP A 136 -18.79 -33.17 7.64
C ASP A 136 -18.76 -31.76 8.29
N ALA A 137 -19.94 -31.23 8.62
CA ALA A 137 -20.09 -29.88 9.17
C ALA A 137 -19.23 -29.60 10.43
N HIS A 138 -18.99 -30.62 11.24
CA HIS A 138 -18.10 -30.49 12.40
C HIS A 138 -16.64 -30.26 12.00
N GLN A 139 -16.14 -30.96 10.97
CA GLN A 139 -14.77 -30.83 10.49
C GLN A 139 -14.54 -29.46 9.85
N TRP A 140 -15.47 -28.99 9.03
CA TRP A 140 -15.35 -27.68 8.38
C TRP A 140 -15.45 -26.51 9.35
N ARG A 141 -16.23 -26.63 10.44
CA ARG A 141 -16.22 -25.63 11.53
C ARG A 141 -14.88 -25.57 12.24
N ALA A 142 -14.25 -26.72 12.49
CA ALA A 142 -12.93 -26.77 13.11
C ALA A 142 -11.85 -26.14 12.20
N VAL A 143 -11.92 -26.38 10.89
CA VAL A 143 -11.02 -25.74 9.90
C VAL A 143 -11.27 -24.24 9.83
N ALA A 144 -12.53 -23.80 9.80
CA ALA A 144 -12.89 -22.39 9.80
C ALA A 144 -12.36 -21.67 11.05
N ASP A 145 -12.49 -22.29 12.23
CA ASP A 145 -11.96 -21.76 13.48
C ASP A 145 -10.43 -21.73 13.53
N TYR A 146 -9.78 -22.72 12.91
CA TYR A 146 -8.32 -22.78 12.78
C TYR A 146 -7.76 -21.71 11.83
N LEU A 147 -8.54 -21.27 10.85
CA LEU A 147 -8.13 -20.23 9.89
C LEU A 147 -8.56 -18.81 10.29
N ASP A 148 -9.52 -18.68 11.21
CA ASP A 148 -10.12 -17.41 11.62
C ASP A 148 -9.09 -16.50 12.32
N PRO A 149 -8.72 -15.34 11.73
CA PRO A 149 -7.82 -14.39 12.36
C PRO A 149 -8.35 -13.83 13.69
N ASP A 150 -9.67 -13.71 13.83
CA ASP A 150 -10.32 -13.18 15.04
C ASP A 150 -10.30 -14.21 16.19
N LYS A 151 -10.09 -15.49 15.89
CA LYS A 151 -9.88 -16.57 16.88
C LYS A 151 -8.41 -16.91 17.09
N GLY A 152 -7.48 -16.19 16.47
CA GLY A 152 -6.05 -16.45 16.58
C GLY A 152 -5.60 -17.70 15.79
N GLY A 153 -6.28 -17.99 14.68
CA GLY A 153 -5.92 -19.07 13.76
C GLY A 153 -4.49 -19.00 13.18
N ASN A 154 -4.09 -20.01 12.41
CA ASN A 154 -2.80 -20.08 11.72
C ASN A 154 -2.95 -21.03 10.52
N PRO A 155 -2.35 -20.81 9.34
CA PRO A 155 -1.59 -19.65 8.89
C PRO A 155 -2.41 -18.60 8.15
N TYR A 156 -2.18 -17.34 8.50
CA TYR A 156 -2.59 -16.17 7.73
C TYR A 156 -1.48 -15.11 7.71
N PRO A 157 -1.46 -14.20 6.70
CA PRO A 157 -0.28 -13.39 6.37
C PRO A 157 0.32 -12.55 7.51
N SER A 158 -0.48 -12.13 8.49
CA SER A 158 0.00 -11.33 9.63
C SER A 158 0.73 -12.16 10.71
N GLN A 159 0.64 -13.50 10.69
CA GLN A 159 1.41 -14.39 11.57
C GLN A 159 2.83 -14.66 11.06
N LEU A 160 3.06 -14.59 9.74
CA LEU A 160 4.35 -14.93 9.11
C LEU A 160 5.54 -14.08 9.61
N ARG A 161 5.30 -12.84 10.06
CA ARG A 161 6.35 -12.02 10.69
C ARG A 161 6.68 -12.45 12.11
N LYS A 162 5.71 -12.91 12.89
CA LYS A 162 5.97 -13.37 14.26
C LYS A 162 6.88 -14.59 14.25
N ASP A 163 6.67 -15.48 13.28
CA ASP A 163 7.49 -16.67 13.10
C ASP A 163 8.89 -16.31 12.57
N ALA A 164 8.99 -15.37 11.62
CA ALA A 164 10.27 -14.86 11.13
C ALA A 164 11.08 -14.14 12.23
N ASP A 165 10.43 -13.29 13.04
CA ASP A 165 11.05 -12.56 14.16
C ASP A 165 11.45 -13.52 15.31
N ALA A 166 10.63 -14.55 15.58
CA ALA A 166 10.96 -15.60 16.54
C ALA A 166 12.17 -16.43 16.08
N THR A 167 12.23 -16.77 14.79
CA THR A 167 13.35 -17.50 14.18
C THR A 167 14.64 -16.67 14.21
N ALA A 168 14.56 -15.37 13.90
CA ALA A 168 15.71 -14.47 13.94
C ALA A 168 16.27 -14.28 15.36
N ARG A 169 15.41 -14.23 16.39
CA ARG A 169 15.82 -14.18 17.81
C ARG A 169 16.47 -15.46 18.27
N ALA A 170 15.87 -16.62 17.96
CA ALA A 170 16.44 -17.93 18.30
C ALA A 170 17.84 -18.14 17.70
N THR A 171 18.05 -17.65 16.47
CA THR A 171 19.34 -17.72 15.79
C THR A 171 20.38 -16.79 16.44
N SER A 172 19.99 -15.58 16.87
CA SER A 172 20.89 -14.64 17.55
C SER A 172 21.32 -15.12 18.94
N ASP A 173 20.41 -15.78 19.68
CA ASP A 173 20.72 -16.33 21.01
C ASP A 173 21.66 -17.54 20.91
N SER A 174 21.55 -18.35 19.85
CA SER A 174 22.48 -19.47 19.59
C SER A 174 23.90 -18.98 19.26
N VAL A 175 24.05 -17.91 18.48
CA VAL A 175 25.37 -17.36 18.11
C VAL A 175 26.09 -16.70 19.30
N ARG A 176 25.33 -16.24 20.31
CA ARG A 176 25.88 -15.62 21.52
C ARG A 176 26.28 -16.64 22.60
N ALA A 177 25.79 -17.87 22.52
CA ALA A 177 26.14 -18.94 23.44
C ALA A 177 27.47 -19.65 23.11
N ASP A 178 27.97 -19.47 21.87
CA ASP A 178 29.21 -20.06 21.36
C ASP A 178 30.43 -19.09 21.36
N GLN A 179 30.31 -17.91 21.99
CA GLN A 179 31.39 -16.94 22.21
C GLN A 179 31.69 -16.78 23.71
#